data_AF-A0A8T7L4R9-F1
#
_entry.id   AF-A0A8T7L4R9-F1
#
_cell.length_a   1.000
_cell.length_b   1.000
_cell.length_c   1.000
_cell.angle_alpha   90.00
_cell.angle_beta   90.00
_cell.angle_gamma   90.00
#
_symmetry.space_group_name_H-M   'P 1'
#
loop_
_entity.id
_entity.type
_entity.pdbx_description
1 polymer ?
#
loop_
_entity_poly.entity_id
_entity_poly.type
_entity_poly.pdbx_seq_one_letter_code
_entity_poly.pdbx_strand_id
1 'polypeptide(L)'
;MSQPWNSLFCRCDDAVAVAQTLRETLVAAGYTPYDPFGMIPGPAYREHRRLFVAPAAGGWVRVIGAPDAALLPPLSRLGLCLLLALNGDEAAVSVYADGAPADLEPALAPYLRPGCAADDLRRVLLGDAPGAARQPTPETLPLDALPPDVAALVGRVNPAQAQKLFDRLGGQLLGKTGGADEAEAARALIVGQGQPDWNSPGGARLRALADCLALPADWRQPDFITLRDAYQLHRRRRQNPNARLYPGDADAMARVPDALDYQPVYGGRS
;
A
#
# COMPACT_ATOMS: atom_id res chain seq x y z
N MET A 1 -0.96 -3.09 16.02
CA MET A 1 -1.09 -4.01 14.87
C MET A 1 -1.23 -3.16 13.63
N SER A 2 -0.33 -3.29 12.66
CA SER A 2 -0.43 -2.56 11.38
C SER A 2 -1.66 -3.02 10.61
N GLN A 3 -2.29 -2.12 9.85
CA GLN A 3 -3.38 -2.51 8.97
C GLN A 3 -2.78 -3.27 7.77
N PRO A 4 -3.39 -4.40 7.36
CA PRO A 4 -2.88 -5.13 6.20
C PRO A 4 -3.06 -4.29 4.94
N TRP A 5 -2.00 -4.15 4.16
CA TRP A 5 -2.08 -3.54 2.84
C TRP A 5 -2.55 -4.60 1.85
N ASN A 6 -3.52 -4.22 1.01
CA ASN A 6 -4.11 -5.07 0.00
C ASN A 6 -4.28 -4.25 -1.27
N SER A 7 -3.99 -4.87 -2.41
CA SER A 7 -4.21 -4.27 -3.71
C SER A 7 -4.45 -5.35 -4.75
N LEU A 8 -5.46 -5.16 -5.57
CA LEU A 8 -5.74 -6.01 -6.72
C LEU A 8 -5.28 -5.27 -7.99
N PHE A 9 -4.60 -5.99 -8.87
CA PHE A 9 -4.20 -5.52 -10.19
C PHE A 9 -4.88 -6.39 -11.23
N CYS A 10 -5.64 -5.79 -12.14
CA CYS A 10 -6.24 -6.47 -13.28
C CYS A 10 -5.46 -6.09 -14.54
N ARG A 11 -5.02 -7.07 -15.32
CA ARG A 11 -4.41 -6.83 -16.64
C ARG A 11 -5.51 -6.43 -17.61
N CYS A 12 -5.80 -5.14 -17.65
CA CYS A 12 -6.86 -4.54 -18.43
C CYS A 12 -6.50 -3.08 -18.70
N ASP A 13 -6.92 -2.55 -19.85
CA ASP A 13 -6.73 -1.14 -20.22
C ASP A 13 -8.02 -0.32 -20.04
N ASP A 14 -9.09 -0.95 -19.55
CA ASP A 14 -10.41 -0.34 -19.35
C ASP A 14 -10.81 -0.34 -17.86
N ALA A 15 -10.51 0.76 -17.19
CA ALA A 15 -10.90 0.99 -15.80
C ALA A 15 -12.43 1.05 -15.61
N VAL A 16 -13.18 1.47 -16.63
CA VAL A 16 -14.65 1.55 -16.58
C VAL A 16 -15.25 0.15 -16.57
N ALA A 17 -14.76 -0.74 -17.45
CA ALA A 17 -15.17 -2.14 -17.46
C ALA A 17 -14.89 -2.82 -16.10
N VAL A 18 -13.69 -2.62 -15.53
CA VAL A 18 -13.35 -3.14 -14.19
C VAL A 18 -14.32 -2.62 -13.12
N ALA A 19 -14.58 -1.32 -13.07
CA ALA A 19 -15.50 -0.74 -12.10
C ALA A 19 -16.94 -1.23 -12.28
N GLN A 20 -17.39 -1.40 -13.53
CA GLN A 20 -18.71 -1.93 -13.84
C GLN A 20 -18.84 -3.40 -13.38
N THR A 21 -17.89 -4.27 -13.73
CA THR A 21 -17.89 -5.67 -13.32
C THR A 21 -17.87 -5.82 -11.80
N LEU A 22 -17.12 -4.97 -11.07
CA LEU A 22 -17.14 -4.96 -9.61
C LEU A 22 -18.53 -4.58 -9.06
N ARG A 23 -19.18 -3.55 -9.62
CA ARG A 23 -20.54 -3.15 -9.20
C ARG A 23 -21.56 -4.26 -9.45
N GLU A 24 -21.54 -4.87 -10.63
CA GLU A 24 -22.43 -5.97 -11.00
C GLU A 24 -22.22 -7.19 -10.10
N THR A 25 -20.96 -7.52 -9.80
CA THR A 25 -20.62 -8.64 -8.91
C THR A 25 -21.08 -8.37 -7.47
N LEU A 26 -20.92 -7.14 -6.98
CA LEU A 26 -21.43 -6.75 -5.66
C LEU A 26 -22.96 -6.88 -5.59
N VAL A 27 -23.68 -6.43 -6.63
CA VAL A 27 -25.13 -6.59 -6.71
C VAL A 27 -25.54 -8.07 -6.73
N ALA A 28 -24.86 -8.90 -7.53
CA ALA A 28 -25.09 -10.34 -7.57
C ALA A 28 -24.82 -11.03 -6.23
N ALA A 29 -23.89 -10.50 -5.42
CA ALA A 29 -23.58 -10.95 -4.06
C ALA A 29 -24.53 -10.37 -2.97
N GLY A 30 -25.58 -9.64 -3.37
CA GLY A 30 -26.59 -9.08 -2.48
C GLY A 30 -26.23 -7.76 -1.82
N TYR A 31 -25.18 -7.07 -2.29
CA TYR A 31 -24.87 -5.71 -1.84
C TYR A 31 -25.72 -4.69 -2.60
N THR A 32 -26.20 -3.68 -1.87
CA THR A 32 -26.86 -2.50 -2.43
C THR A 32 -25.80 -1.43 -2.73
N PRO A 33 -25.68 -0.96 -3.99
CA PRO A 33 -24.77 0.13 -4.33
C PRO A 33 -25.15 1.43 -3.61
N TYR A 34 -24.16 2.21 -3.17
CA TYR A 34 -24.40 3.53 -2.59
C TYR A 34 -23.23 4.49 -2.86
N ASP A 35 -23.48 5.80 -2.75
CA ASP A 35 -22.46 6.84 -2.89
C ASP A 35 -22.13 7.46 -1.52
N PRO A 36 -20.98 7.11 -0.89
CA PRO A 36 -20.62 7.65 0.42
C PRO A 36 -20.26 9.14 0.37
N PHE A 37 -20.06 9.71 -0.81
CA PHE A 37 -19.72 11.13 -1.00
C PHE A 37 -20.92 11.93 -1.51
N GLY A 38 -22.12 11.34 -1.51
CA GLY A 38 -23.38 12.03 -1.76
C GLY A 38 -23.81 12.90 -0.58
N MET A 39 -24.82 13.75 -0.79
CA MET A 39 -25.34 14.64 0.27
C MET A 39 -26.28 13.95 1.26
N ILE A 40 -26.86 12.81 0.88
CA ILE A 40 -27.81 12.07 1.71
C ILE A 40 -27.04 10.97 2.44
N PRO A 41 -27.06 10.93 3.79
CA PRO A 41 -26.48 9.82 4.54
C PRO A 41 -27.08 8.50 4.08
N GLY A 42 -26.22 7.57 3.66
CA GLY A 42 -26.66 6.24 3.22
C GLY A 42 -27.19 5.39 4.37
N PRO A 43 -27.87 4.26 4.06
CA PRO A 43 -28.30 3.31 5.07
C PRO A 43 -27.12 2.80 5.91
N ALA A 44 -27.38 2.52 7.20
CA ALA A 44 -26.41 1.81 8.04
C ALA A 44 -26.41 0.33 7.64
N TYR A 45 -25.37 -0.10 6.96
CA TYR A 45 -25.17 -1.50 6.57
C TYR A 45 -24.31 -2.22 7.62
N ARG A 46 -24.51 -3.53 7.80
CA ARG A 46 -23.65 -4.35 8.68
C ARG A 46 -22.33 -4.69 8.01
N GLU A 47 -22.39 -4.91 6.70
CA GLU A 47 -21.24 -5.16 5.86
C GLU A 47 -21.08 -4.05 4.82
N HIS A 48 -19.83 -3.67 4.58
CA HIS A 48 -19.48 -2.72 3.53
C HIS A 48 -18.38 -3.30 2.65
N ARG A 49 -18.43 -2.94 1.37
CA ARG A 49 -17.33 -3.05 0.42
C ARG A 49 -17.03 -1.65 -0.08
N ARG A 50 -15.77 -1.24 0.05
CA ARG A 50 -15.29 0.12 -0.20
C ARG A 50 -14.04 0.01 -1.06
N LEU A 51 -14.20 0.28 -2.34
CA LEU A 51 -13.15 0.12 -3.32
C LEU A 51 -13.04 1.39 -4.17
N PHE A 52 -11.84 1.64 -4.66
CA PHE A 52 -11.59 2.58 -5.75
C PHE A 52 -10.93 1.85 -6.90
N VAL A 53 -11.34 2.16 -8.12
CA VAL A 53 -10.68 1.68 -9.34
C VAL A 53 -9.85 2.83 -9.90
N ALA A 54 -8.54 2.61 -10.02
CA ALA A 54 -7.61 3.57 -10.59
C ALA A 54 -7.73 3.64 -12.12
N PRO A 55 -7.32 4.76 -12.75
CA PRO A 55 -7.08 4.80 -14.19
C PRO A 55 -6.13 3.69 -14.63
N ALA A 56 -6.29 3.22 -15.88
CA ALA A 56 -5.37 2.24 -16.44
C ALA A 56 -3.98 2.84 -16.62
N ALA A 57 -2.95 2.12 -16.19
CA ALA A 57 -1.56 2.52 -16.30
C ALA A 57 -0.68 1.31 -16.64
N GLY A 58 0.09 1.40 -17.72
CA GLY A 58 1.03 0.36 -18.12
C GLY A 58 0.38 -1.01 -18.38
N GLY A 59 -0.86 -1.06 -18.87
CA GLY A 59 -1.58 -2.33 -19.06
C GLY A 59 -2.36 -2.82 -17.85
N TRP A 60 -2.31 -2.11 -16.72
CA TRP A 60 -2.89 -2.55 -15.46
C TRP A 60 -3.91 -1.56 -14.94
N VAL A 61 -5.02 -2.09 -14.42
CA VAL A 61 -5.97 -1.35 -13.59
C VAL A 61 -5.81 -1.81 -12.15
N ARG A 62 -5.49 -0.85 -11.27
CA ARG A 62 -5.39 -1.10 -9.83
C ARG A 62 -6.74 -0.90 -9.14
N VAL A 63 -7.14 -1.86 -8.31
CA VAL A 63 -8.30 -1.75 -7.41
C VAL A 63 -7.77 -1.60 -5.98
N ILE A 64 -8.04 -0.44 -5.40
CA ILE A 64 -7.55 0.01 -4.10
C ILE A 64 -8.62 -0.27 -3.04
N GLY A 65 -8.22 -0.97 -1.97
CA GLY A 65 -9.09 -1.38 -0.87
C GLY A 65 -8.85 -2.85 -0.50
N ALA A 66 -9.81 -3.46 0.17
CA ALA A 66 -9.80 -4.89 0.51
C ALA A 66 -10.85 -5.62 -0.35
N PRO A 67 -10.55 -5.95 -1.62
CA PRO A 67 -11.46 -6.72 -2.45
C PRO A 67 -11.67 -8.11 -1.86
N ASP A 68 -12.92 -8.55 -1.83
CA ASP A 68 -13.28 -9.90 -1.41
C ASP A 68 -12.85 -10.91 -2.49
N ALA A 69 -12.38 -12.08 -2.08
CA ALA A 69 -12.04 -13.17 -2.99
C ALA A 69 -13.23 -13.56 -3.90
N ALA A 70 -14.47 -13.38 -3.44
CA ALA A 70 -15.67 -13.60 -4.24
C ALA A 70 -15.78 -12.67 -5.47
N LEU A 71 -15.08 -11.52 -5.47
CA LEU A 71 -15.06 -10.58 -6.60
C LEU A 71 -14.07 -10.98 -7.69
N LEU A 72 -13.10 -11.85 -7.38
CA LEU A 72 -12.00 -12.17 -8.29
C LEU A 72 -12.42 -13.01 -9.49
N PRO A 73 -13.27 -14.06 -9.38
CA PRO A 73 -13.64 -14.87 -10.52
C PRO A 73 -14.31 -14.05 -11.64
N PRO A 74 -15.38 -13.26 -11.41
CA PRO A 74 -15.99 -12.48 -12.50
C PRO A 74 -15.03 -11.46 -13.10
N LEU A 75 -14.20 -10.81 -12.27
CA LEU A 75 -13.25 -9.82 -12.74
C LEU A 75 -12.13 -10.44 -13.60
N SER A 76 -11.67 -11.65 -13.23
CA SER A 76 -10.60 -12.34 -13.96
C SER A 76 -10.96 -12.76 -15.39
N ARG A 77 -12.24 -12.62 -15.79
CA ARG A 77 -12.69 -12.79 -17.17
C ARG A 77 -12.40 -11.58 -18.07
N LEU A 78 -12.14 -10.41 -17.48
CA LEU A 78 -11.68 -9.23 -18.22
C LEU A 78 -10.18 -9.31 -18.54
N GLY A 79 -9.43 -10.02 -17.69
CA GLY A 79 -7.99 -10.18 -17.78
C GLY A 79 -7.42 -10.73 -16.47
N LEU A 80 -6.14 -11.08 -16.45
CA LEU A 80 -5.50 -11.66 -15.28
C LEU A 80 -5.65 -10.75 -14.05
N CYS A 81 -6.08 -11.33 -12.93
CA CYS A 81 -6.19 -10.65 -11.64
C CYS A 81 -5.05 -11.11 -10.72
N LEU A 82 -4.24 -10.17 -10.25
CA LEU A 82 -3.18 -10.36 -9.27
C LEU A 82 -3.57 -9.66 -7.96
N LEU A 83 -3.88 -10.42 -6.92
CA LEU A 83 -4.11 -9.91 -5.57
C LEU A 83 -2.81 -9.99 -4.78
N LEU A 84 -2.36 -8.84 -4.28
CA LEU A 84 -1.20 -8.71 -3.41
C LEU A 84 -1.64 -8.24 -2.02
N ALA A 85 -1.12 -8.89 -0.98
CA ALA A 85 -1.34 -8.48 0.40
C ALA A 85 -0.05 -8.52 1.22
N LEU A 86 0.11 -7.56 2.13
CA LEU A 86 1.20 -7.49 3.10
C LEU A 86 0.62 -7.29 4.50
N ASN A 87 0.84 -8.26 5.38
CA ASN A 87 0.36 -8.26 6.76
C ASN A 87 1.53 -8.50 7.72
N GLY A 88 1.97 -7.45 8.41
CA GLY A 88 3.25 -7.50 9.11
C GLY A 88 4.38 -7.81 8.13
N ASP A 89 5.07 -8.91 8.36
CA ASP A 89 6.20 -9.37 7.54
C ASP A 89 5.80 -10.40 6.47
N GLU A 90 4.53 -10.80 6.43
CA GLU A 90 4.02 -11.85 5.55
C GLU A 90 3.41 -11.27 4.28
N ALA A 91 3.85 -11.81 3.13
CA ALA A 91 3.28 -11.50 1.83
C ALA A 91 2.38 -12.64 1.35
N ALA A 92 1.16 -12.30 0.94
CA ALA A 92 0.28 -13.19 0.20
C ALA A 92 0.13 -12.73 -1.24
N VAL A 93 0.20 -13.69 -2.17
CA VAL A 93 0.06 -13.48 -3.60
C VAL A 93 -0.97 -14.49 -4.10
N SER A 94 -1.97 -14.02 -4.83
CA SER A 94 -2.98 -14.89 -5.44
C SER A 94 -3.27 -14.41 -6.85
N VAL A 95 -3.45 -15.35 -7.78
CA VAL A 95 -3.76 -15.06 -9.18
C VAL A 95 -5.05 -15.75 -9.58
N TYR A 96 -5.86 -15.03 -10.34
CA TYR A 96 -7.07 -15.55 -10.97
C TYR A 96 -7.02 -15.23 -12.46
N ALA A 97 -7.42 -16.19 -13.28
CA ALA A 97 -7.54 -16.05 -14.73
C ALA A 97 -8.78 -16.81 -15.19
N ASP A 98 -9.48 -16.27 -16.19
CA ASP A 98 -10.59 -16.93 -16.87
C ASP A 98 -11.71 -17.44 -15.95
N GLY A 99 -11.94 -16.76 -14.83
CA GLY A 99 -12.99 -17.11 -13.88
C GLY A 99 -12.59 -18.10 -12.78
N ALA A 100 -11.30 -18.42 -12.62
CA ALA A 100 -10.84 -19.36 -11.62
C ALA A 100 -9.50 -18.95 -10.99
N PRO A 101 -9.16 -19.45 -9.78
CA PRO A 101 -7.79 -19.39 -9.28
C PRO A 101 -6.84 -20.05 -10.28
N ALA A 102 -5.67 -19.46 -10.46
CA ALA A 102 -4.64 -19.97 -11.37
C ALA A 102 -3.29 -20.10 -10.67
N ASP A 103 -2.46 -21.00 -11.18
CA ASP A 103 -1.09 -21.18 -10.68
C ASP A 103 -0.25 -19.93 -10.99
N LEU A 104 0.47 -19.44 -9.98
CA LEU A 104 1.20 -18.16 -10.04
C LEU A 104 2.18 -18.09 -11.21
N GLU A 105 3.06 -19.08 -11.34
CA GLU A 105 4.16 -19.05 -12.32
C GLU A 105 3.66 -19.06 -13.78
N PRO A 106 2.85 -20.04 -14.24
CA PRO A 106 2.39 -20.06 -15.63
C PRO A 106 1.45 -18.89 -15.97
N ALA A 107 0.66 -18.42 -15.01
CA ALA A 107 -0.26 -17.31 -15.24
C ALA A 107 0.49 -15.98 -15.38
N LEU A 108 1.58 -15.77 -14.62
CA LEU A 108 2.34 -14.51 -14.62
C LEU A 108 3.44 -14.45 -15.68
N ALA A 109 3.96 -15.59 -16.15
CA ALA A 109 5.04 -15.66 -17.14
C ALA A 109 4.79 -14.83 -18.43
N PRO A 110 3.57 -14.76 -19.00
CA PRO A 110 3.30 -13.93 -20.18
C PRO A 110 3.42 -12.41 -19.93
N TYR A 111 3.44 -11.99 -18.67
CA TYR A 111 3.40 -10.58 -18.27
C TYR A 111 4.72 -10.11 -17.66
N LEU A 112 5.80 -10.86 -17.87
CA LEU A 112 7.12 -10.46 -17.44
C LEU A 112 7.59 -9.24 -18.23
N ARG A 113 8.23 -8.30 -17.52
CA ARG A 113 8.88 -7.15 -18.14
C ARG A 113 10.03 -7.61 -19.05
N PRO A 114 10.39 -6.81 -20.07
CA PRO A 114 11.63 -7.03 -20.81
C PRO A 114 12.83 -7.16 -19.86
N GLY A 115 13.65 -8.20 -20.06
CA GLY A 115 14.82 -8.47 -19.22
C GLY A 115 14.56 -9.29 -17.95
N CYS A 116 13.32 -9.75 -17.72
CA CYS A 116 12.99 -10.71 -16.67
C CYS A 116 12.64 -12.07 -17.29
N ALA A 117 13.29 -13.14 -16.82
CA ALA A 117 13.05 -14.51 -17.27
C ALA A 117 12.12 -15.27 -16.31
N ALA A 118 11.54 -16.38 -16.77
CA ALA A 118 10.69 -17.24 -15.94
C ALA A 118 11.40 -17.75 -14.68
N ASP A 119 12.72 -18.02 -14.77
CA ASP A 119 13.53 -18.42 -13.63
C ASP A 119 13.69 -17.30 -12.58
N ASP A 120 13.67 -16.03 -12.99
CA ASP A 120 13.68 -14.90 -12.06
C ASP A 120 12.37 -14.84 -11.28
N LEU A 121 11.24 -14.97 -11.98
CA LEU A 121 9.93 -15.06 -11.36
C LEU A 121 9.87 -16.22 -10.36
N ARG A 122 10.36 -17.41 -10.75
CA ARG A 122 10.37 -18.59 -9.86
C ARG A 122 11.17 -18.33 -8.59
N ARG A 123 12.37 -17.74 -8.69
CA ARG A 123 13.18 -17.35 -7.52
C ARG A 123 12.44 -16.38 -6.62
N VAL A 124 11.79 -15.36 -7.18
CA VAL A 124 10.98 -14.40 -6.42
C VAL A 124 9.80 -15.09 -5.71
N LEU A 125 9.11 -16.00 -6.40
CA LEU A 125 7.99 -16.75 -5.81
C LEU A 125 8.45 -17.70 -4.69
N LEU A 126 9.65 -18.25 -4.76
CA LEU A 126 10.25 -19.07 -3.69
C LEU A 126 10.81 -18.25 -2.53
N GLY A 127 10.94 -16.92 -2.68
CA GLY A 127 11.50 -16.03 -1.65
C GLY A 127 13.01 -15.78 -1.78
N ASP A 128 13.64 -16.30 -2.84
CA ASP A 128 15.08 -16.19 -3.11
C ASP A 128 15.43 -14.91 -3.90
N ALA A 129 14.64 -13.85 -3.75
CA ALA A 129 14.82 -12.61 -4.49
C ALA A 129 16.12 -11.88 -4.06
N PRO A 130 17.01 -11.50 -5.00
CA PRO A 130 18.16 -10.67 -4.69
C PRO A 130 17.68 -9.29 -4.19
N GLY A 131 18.02 -8.96 -2.94
CA GLY A 131 17.55 -7.74 -2.27
C GLY A 131 16.52 -7.96 -1.15
N ALA A 132 16.17 -9.21 -0.82
CA ALA A 132 15.68 -9.52 0.52
C ALA A 132 16.80 -9.15 1.52
N ALA A 133 16.65 -8.01 2.18
CA ALA A 133 17.64 -7.52 3.11
C ALA A 133 17.89 -8.60 4.18
N ARG A 134 19.09 -9.16 4.18
CA ARG A 134 19.69 -9.71 5.40
C ARG A 134 19.58 -8.58 6.44
N GLN A 135 19.04 -8.88 7.62
CA GLN A 135 18.95 -7.91 8.71
C GLN A 135 20.25 -7.10 8.80
N PRO A 136 20.20 -5.76 8.89
CA PRO A 136 21.40 -4.97 9.02
C PRO A 136 22.14 -5.41 10.29
N THR A 137 23.30 -6.04 10.12
CA THR A 137 24.26 -6.13 11.22
C THR A 137 24.74 -4.71 11.52
N PRO A 138 25.06 -4.38 12.78
CA PRO A 138 25.44 -3.04 13.23
C PRO A 138 26.64 -2.40 12.51
N GLU A 139 27.29 -3.12 11.59
CA GLU A 139 28.43 -2.68 10.80
C GLU A 139 28.08 -1.94 9.48
N THR A 140 26.79 -1.75 9.16
CA THR A 140 26.36 -1.20 7.84
C THR A 140 25.43 0.01 7.92
N LEU A 141 25.57 0.86 8.94
CA LEU A 141 24.91 2.17 8.93
C LEU A 141 25.67 3.17 8.03
N PRO A 142 25.02 3.81 7.06
CA PRO A 142 25.64 4.87 6.26
C PRO A 142 25.90 6.10 7.15
N LEU A 143 27.18 6.40 7.36
CA LEU A 143 27.67 7.49 8.23
C LEU A 143 27.23 8.89 7.74
N ASP A 144 26.81 9.00 6.49
CA ASP A 144 26.48 10.26 5.83
C ASP A 144 25.12 10.84 6.25
N ALA A 145 24.31 10.07 7.00
CA ALA A 145 23.04 10.52 7.56
C ALA A 145 23.14 11.02 9.01
N LEU A 146 24.35 11.07 9.58
CA LEU A 146 24.56 11.50 10.96
C LEU A 146 24.68 13.03 11.07
N PRO A 147 24.08 13.67 12.08
CA PRO A 147 24.28 15.09 12.36
C PRO A 147 25.78 15.45 12.49
N PRO A 148 26.21 16.68 12.13
CA PRO A 148 27.63 17.07 12.06
C PRO A 148 28.39 16.80 13.37
N ASP A 149 27.71 16.97 14.49
CA ASP A 149 28.26 16.83 15.84
C ASP A 149 28.55 15.37 16.21
N VAL A 150 27.90 14.41 15.53
CA VAL A 150 28.11 12.96 15.69
C VAL A 150 29.21 12.47 14.74
N ALA A 151 29.26 13.00 13.51
CA ALA A 151 30.31 12.68 12.54
C ALA A 151 31.71 13.05 13.06
N ALA A 152 31.83 14.15 13.80
CA ALA A 152 33.10 14.60 14.40
C ALA A 152 33.67 13.67 15.49
N LEU A 153 32.86 12.73 16.01
CA LEU A 153 33.27 11.77 17.06
C LEU A 153 33.59 10.38 16.50
N VAL A 154 33.29 10.12 15.22
CA VAL A 154 33.55 8.85 14.55
C VAL A 154 35.05 8.72 14.26
N GLY A 155 35.69 7.75 14.92
CA GLY A 155 37.12 7.43 14.76
C GLY A 155 38.02 7.73 15.97
N ARG A 156 37.51 8.40 17.01
CA ARG A 156 38.29 8.70 18.24
C ARG A 156 37.72 8.14 19.53
N VAL A 157 36.60 7.43 19.47
CA VAL A 157 35.89 6.96 20.67
C VAL A 157 35.61 5.47 20.53
N ASN A 158 35.96 4.69 21.56
CA ASN A 158 35.63 3.27 21.66
C ASN A 158 34.11 3.11 21.55
N PRO A 159 33.58 2.15 20.78
CA PRO A 159 32.13 1.91 20.62
C PRO A 159 31.37 1.84 21.96
N ALA A 160 32.00 1.33 23.03
CA ALA A 160 31.41 1.31 24.37
C ALA A 160 31.28 2.71 25.03
N GLN A 161 32.13 3.66 24.65
CA GLN A 161 32.06 5.06 25.09
C GLN A 161 31.10 5.88 24.23
N ALA A 162 30.97 5.56 22.93
CA ALA A 162 29.97 6.16 22.05
C ALA A 162 28.55 5.81 22.52
N GLN A 163 28.31 4.55 22.90
CA GLN A 163 27.04 4.12 23.50
C GLN A 163 26.74 4.88 24.80
N LYS A 164 27.73 5.02 25.70
CA LYS A 164 27.57 5.80 26.94
C LYS A 164 27.34 7.28 26.72
N LEU A 165 27.88 7.88 25.65
CA LEU A 165 27.62 9.27 25.28
C LEU A 165 26.22 9.45 24.67
N PHE A 166 25.77 8.50 23.84
CA PHE A 166 24.39 8.45 23.33
C PHE A 166 23.38 8.26 24.46
N ASP A 167 23.65 7.38 25.43
CA ASP A 167 22.81 7.17 26.61
C ASP A 167 22.78 8.43 27.51
N ARG A 168 23.88 9.18 27.58
CA ARG A 168 23.94 10.46 28.33
C ARG A 168 23.22 11.61 27.61
N LEU A 169 23.37 11.72 26.30
CA LEU A 169 22.70 12.74 25.48
C LEU A 169 21.20 12.47 25.35
N GLY A 170 20.81 11.21 25.18
CA GLY A 170 19.42 10.75 25.28
C GLY A 170 18.85 10.97 26.68
N GLY A 171 19.63 10.69 27.73
CA GLY A 171 19.24 10.92 29.12
C GLY A 171 19.13 12.39 29.54
N GLN A 172 19.85 13.32 28.90
CA GLN A 172 19.76 14.76 29.22
C GLN A 172 18.69 15.51 28.41
N LEU A 173 18.34 15.04 27.20
CA LEU A 173 17.25 15.61 26.40
C LEU A 173 15.87 15.00 26.73
N LEU A 174 15.81 13.78 27.28
CA LEU A 174 14.58 13.17 27.81
C LEU A 174 14.53 13.12 29.35
N GLY A 175 15.51 13.72 30.04
CA GLY A 175 15.59 13.73 31.51
C GLY A 175 14.55 14.59 32.22
N LYS A 176 13.62 15.20 31.49
CA LYS A 176 12.42 15.83 32.06
C LYS A 176 11.21 15.19 31.41
N THR A 177 10.61 14.27 32.17
CA THR A 177 9.43 13.43 31.89
C THR A 177 9.61 12.34 30.84
N GLY A 178 9.82 11.10 31.30
CA GLY A 178 9.52 9.88 30.54
C GLY A 178 10.67 8.87 30.44
N GLY A 179 10.45 7.65 30.93
CA GLY A 179 11.46 6.56 30.96
C GLY A 179 11.80 5.99 29.58
N ALA A 180 12.87 5.17 29.51
CA ALA A 180 13.34 4.51 28.29
C ALA A 180 12.24 3.72 27.53
N ASP A 181 11.23 3.23 28.24
CA ASP A 181 10.06 2.54 27.67
C ASP A 181 9.18 3.49 26.82
N GLU A 182 9.15 4.79 27.10
CA GLU A 182 8.36 5.76 26.32
C GLU A 182 9.04 6.14 25.00
N ALA A 183 10.37 6.08 24.91
CA ALA A 183 11.06 6.34 23.65
C ALA A 183 10.89 5.18 22.65
N GLU A 184 10.88 3.94 23.15
CA GLU A 184 10.58 2.75 22.35
C GLU A 184 9.07 2.67 22.04
N ALA A 185 8.20 3.02 22.98
CA ALA A 185 6.77 3.19 22.72
C ALA A 185 6.47 4.33 21.74
N ALA A 186 7.21 5.45 21.78
CA ALA A 186 7.07 6.54 20.82
C ALA A 186 7.54 6.14 19.42
N ARG A 187 8.64 5.38 19.32
CA ARG A 187 9.06 4.76 18.04
C ARG A 187 8.04 3.74 17.55
N ALA A 188 7.49 2.90 18.43
CA ALA A 188 6.41 1.98 18.11
C ALA A 188 5.08 2.68 17.81
N LEU A 189 4.87 3.93 18.24
CA LEU A 189 3.72 4.75 17.86
C LEU A 189 3.95 5.45 16.51
N ILE A 190 5.19 5.84 16.20
CA ILE A 190 5.58 6.42 14.90
C ILE A 190 5.61 5.34 13.81
N VAL A 191 6.08 4.13 14.12
CA VAL A 191 6.10 2.96 13.22
C VAL A 191 4.76 2.20 13.27
N GLY A 192 4.05 2.23 14.39
CA GLY A 192 2.78 1.53 14.59
C GLY A 192 1.54 2.28 14.13
N GLN A 193 1.68 3.47 13.53
CA GLN A 193 0.61 4.08 12.73
C GLN A 193 0.53 3.42 11.34
N GLY A 194 0.05 2.18 11.32
CA GLY A 194 -0.75 1.62 10.23
C GLY A 194 -0.09 1.40 8.86
N GLN A 195 1.17 1.77 8.64
CA GLN A 195 1.83 1.58 7.36
C GLN A 195 2.53 0.20 7.28
N PRO A 196 2.46 -0.49 6.13
CA PRO A 196 3.16 -1.76 5.95
C PRO A 196 4.68 -1.57 6.01
N ASP A 197 5.38 -2.47 6.70
CA ASP A 197 6.83 -2.52 6.65
C ASP A 197 7.26 -3.14 5.32
N TRP A 198 7.60 -2.28 4.36
CA TRP A 198 8.12 -2.73 3.09
C TRP A 198 9.52 -3.34 3.22
N ASN A 199 10.31 -2.99 4.23
CA ASN A 199 11.66 -3.56 4.40
C ASN A 199 11.63 -4.99 4.97
N SER A 200 10.46 -5.46 5.41
CA SER A 200 10.24 -6.86 5.80
C SER A 200 10.53 -7.85 4.65
N PRO A 201 10.77 -9.14 4.95
CA PRO A 201 10.90 -10.19 3.94
C PRO A 201 9.71 -10.24 2.97
N GLY A 202 8.48 -10.15 3.48
CA GLY A 202 7.26 -10.09 2.64
C GLY A 202 7.24 -8.85 1.75
N GLY A 203 7.56 -7.67 2.30
CA GLY A 203 7.63 -6.43 1.53
C GLY A 203 8.71 -6.47 0.44
N ALA A 204 9.87 -7.09 0.70
CA ALA A 204 10.91 -7.30 -0.28
C ALA A 204 10.46 -8.26 -1.40
N ARG A 205 9.78 -9.36 -1.05
CA ARG A 205 9.22 -10.31 -2.02
C ARG A 205 8.20 -9.65 -2.95
N LEU A 206 7.28 -8.85 -2.40
CA LEU A 206 6.28 -8.15 -3.21
C LEU A 206 6.92 -7.10 -4.14
N ARG A 207 7.96 -6.38 -3.68
CA ARG A 207 8.72 -5.47 -4.56
C ARG A 207 9.37 -6.22 -5.71
N ALA A 208 10.08 -7.31 -5.42
CA ALA A 208 10.74 -8.08 -6.47
C ALA A 208 9.73 -8.65 -7.47
N LEU A 209 8.53 -9.06 -7.01
CA LEU A 209 7.45 -9.50 -7.88
C LEU A 209 6.92 -8.36 -8.76
N ALA A 210 6.64 -7.20 -8.16
CA ALA A 210 6.18 -6.02 -8.90
C ALA A 210 7.21 -5.58 -9.97
N ASP A 211 8.49 -5.63 -9.63
CA ASP A 211 9.60 -5.34 -10.55
C ASP A 211 9.61 -6.33 -11.72
N CYS A 212 9.25 -7.59 -11.51
CA CYS A 212 9.17 -8.59 -12.59
C CYS A 212 7.99 -8.35 -13.56
N LEU A 213 6.87 -7.79 -13.10
CA LEU A 213 5.59 -7.76 -13.84
C LEU A 213 5.27 -6.43 -14.55
N ALA A 214 6.23 -5.51 -14.63
CA ALA A 214 6.04 -4.17 -15.18
C ALA A 214 4.83 -3.43 -14.56
N LEU A 215 4.58 -3.62 -13.26
CA LEU A 215 3.57 -2.81 -12.56
C LEU A 215 3.97 -1.31 -12.60
N PRO A 216 3.01 -0.37 -12.56
CA PRO A 216 3.31 1.06 -12.50
C PRO A 216 4.28 1.40 -11.36
N ALA A 217 5.17 2.38 -11.53
CA ALA A 217 6.22 2.69 -10.55
C ALA A 217 5.66 3.03 -9.16
N ASP A 218 4.47 3.62 -9.11
CA ASP A 218 3.73 4.02 -7.92
C ASP A 218 2.69 2.99 -7.49
N TRP A 219 2.78 1.71 -7.91
CA TRP A 219 1.78 0.65 -7.67
C TRP A 219 1.32 0.48 -6.21
N ARG A 220 2.08 0.98 -5.23
CA ARG A 220 1.73 0.96 -3.79
C ARG A 220 0.81 2.11 -3.37
N GLN A 221 0.83 3.21 -4.11
CA GLN A 221 0.23 4.49 -3.78
C GLN A 221 -0.83 4.93 -4.83
N PRO A 222 -1.85 5.70 -4.42
CA PRO A 222 -2.20 6.03 -3.04
C PRO A 222 -2.74 4.81 -2.27
N ASP A 223 -2.74 4.87 -0.94
CA ASP A 223 -3.56 3.99 -0.11
C ASP A 223 -5.03 4.43 -0.08
N PHE A 224 -5.91 3.58 0.45
CA PHE A 224 -7.36 3.84 0.47
C PHE A 224 -7.74 5.10 1.26
N ILE A 225 -7.10 5.36 2.41
CA ILE A 225 -7.44 6.50 3.28
C ILE A 225 -7.01 7.79 2.58
N THR A 226 -5.76 7.83 2.11
CA THR A 226 -5.20 8.96 1.36
C THR A 226 -6.09 9.30 0.15
N LEU A 227 -6.49 8.30 -0.64
CA LEU A 227 -7.36 8.50 -1.80
C LEU A 227 -8.77 8.96 -1.41
N ARG A 228 -9.40 8.32 -0.42
CA ARG A 228 -10.76 8.66 0.03
C ARG A 228 -10.84 10.13 0.46
N ASP A 229 -9.88 10.57 1.26
CA ASP A 229 -9.87 11.92 1.83
C ASP A 229 -9.62 12.97 0.73
N ALA A 230 -8.66 12.72 -0.16
CA ALA A 230 -8.43 13.57 -1.33
C ALA A 230 -9.66 13.61 -2.26
N TYR A 231 -10.28 12.47 -2.56
CA TYR A 231 -11.46 12.36 -3.42
C TYR A 231 -12.62 13.21 -2.89
N GLN A 232 -12.91 13.11 -1.59
CA GLN A 232 -13.98 13.89 -0.96
C GLN A 232 -13.74 15.40 -1.08
N LEU A 233 -12.51 15.85 -0.85
CA LEU A 233 -12.13 17.26 -0.95
C LEU A 233 -12.21 17.79 -2.38
N HIS A 234 -11.66 17.04 -3.34
CA HIS A 234 -11.75 17.39 -4.77
C HIS A 234 -13.20 17.42 -5.26
N ARG A 235 -14.03 16.45 -4.85
CA ARG A 235 -15.46 16.43 -5.21
C ARG A 235 -16.21 17.63 -4.63
N ARG A 236 -15.94 17.99 -3.37
CA ARG A 236 -16.52 19.17 -2.71
C ARG A 236 -16.15 20.46 -3.46
N ARG A 237 -14.89 20.61 -3.85
CA ARG A 237 -14.41 21.77 -4.64
C ARG A 237 -15.00 21.79 -6.05
N ARG A 238 -15.19 20.64 -6.70
CA ARG A 238 -15.86 20.56 -8.00
C ARG A 238 -17.32 21.04 -7.91
N GLN A 239 -18.03 20.71 -6.83
CA GLN A 239 -19.41 21.13 -6.61
C GLN A 239 -19.52 22.60 -6.14
N ASN A 240 -18.56 23.06 -5.33
CA ASN A 240 -18.46 24.43 -4.87
C ASN A 240 -17.00 24.91 -4.95
N PRO A 241 -16.62 25.61 -6.03
CA PRO A 241 -15.26 26.11 -6.23
C PRO A 241 -14.78 27.02 -5.10
N ASN A 242 -15.69 27.69 -4.38
CA ASN A 242 -15.38 28.59 -3.28
C ASN A 242 -15.41 27.92 -1.90
N ALA A 243 -15.55 26.60 -1.83
CA ALA A 243 -15.56 25.88 -0.55
C ALA A 243 -14.28 26.16 0.24
N ARG A 244 -14.44 26.63 1.48
CA ARG A 244 -13.33 26.89 2.40
C ARG A 244 -12.61 25.58 2.71
N LEU A 245 -11.28 25.59 2.51
CA LEU A 245 -10.37 24.55 2.95
C LEU A 245 -10.06 24.74 4.44
N TYR A 246 -10.10 23.64 5.17
CA TYR A 246 -9.60 23.56 6.54
C TYR A 246 -8.09 23.28 6.54
N PRO A 247 -7.39 23.53 7.65
CA PRO A 247 -5.97 23.16 7.78
C PRO A 247 -5.74 21.69 7.40
N GLY A 248 -4.77 21.43 6.53
CA GLY A 248 -4.45 20.08 6.02
C GLY A 248 -5.18 19.66 4.75
N ASP A 249 -6.29 20.31 4.36
CA ASP A 249 -7.05 19.93 3.15
C ASP A 249 -6.22 20.16 1.88
N ALA A 250 -5.45 21.24 1.81
CA ALA A 250 -4.61 21.55 0.66
C ALA A 250 -3.52 20.48 0.46
N ASP A 251 -2.89 20.03 1.54
CA ASP A 251 -1.88 18.97 1.51
C ASP A 251 -2.50 17.63 1.13
N ALA A 252 -3.70 17.31 1.64
CA ALA A 252 -4.42 16.09 1.28
C ALA A 252 -4.80 16.06 -0.22
N MET A 253 -5.28 17.18 -0.76
CA MET A 253 -5.55 17.32 -2.20
C MET A 253 -4.28 17.21 -3.04
N ALA A 254 -3.15 17.75 -2.57
CA ALA A 254 -1.88 17.69 -3.29
C ALA A 254 -1.25 16.28 -3.32
N ARG A 255 -1.59 15.40 -2.36
CA ARG A 255 -1.12 14.00 -2.36
C ARG A 255 -1.74 13.16 -3.48
N VAL A 256 -2.95 13.48 -3.91
CA VAL A 256 -3.65 12.83 -5.04
C VAL A 256 -4.33 13.90 -5.89
N PRO A 257 -3.59 14.63 -6.74
CA PRO A 257 -4.12 15.75 -7.52
C PRO A 257 -5.23 15.34 -8.50
N ASP A 258 -5.17 14.09 -8.97
CA ASP A 258 -6.04 13.44 -9.94
C ASP A 258 -7.10 12.54 -9.27
N ALA A 259 -7.43 12.77 -7.99
CA ALA A 259 -8.31 11.88 -7.24
C ALA A 259 -9.66 11.62 -7.95
N LEU A 260 -10.20 12.58 -8.71
CA LEU A 260 -11.47 12.43 -9.41
C LEU A 260 -11.43 11.50 -10.64
N ASP A 261 -10.24 11.08 -11.08
CA ASP A 261 -10.09 10.10 -12.17
C ASP A 261 -10.29 8.66 -11.65
N TYR A 262 -10.24 8.47 -10.34
CA TYR A 262 -10.57 7.19 -9.69
C TYR A 262 -12.08 6.99 -9.62
N GLN A 263 -12.52 5.76 -9.90
CA GLN A 263 -13.93 5.40 -9.85
C GLN A 263 -14.28 4.74 -8.50
N PRO A 264 -15.11 5.37 -7.64
CA PRO A 264 -15.56 4.73 -6.43
C PRO A 264 -16.52 3.58 -6.73
N VAL A 265 -16.33 2.46 -6.03
CA VAL A 265 -17.21 1.29 -6.05
C VAL A 265 -17.54 0.91 -4.60
N TYR A 266 -18.77 1.21 -4.20
CA TYR A 266 -19.24 1.02 -2.83
C TYR A 266 -20.53 0.19 -2.83
N GLY A 267 -20.58 -0.80 -1.94
CA GLY A 267 -21.73 -1.67 -1.74
C GLY A 267 -21.95 -1.95 -0.27
N GLY A 268 -23.20 -1.99 0.17
CA GLY A 268 -23.58 -2.27 1.56
C GLY A 268 -24.60 -3.40 1.64
N ARG A 269 -24.49 -4.24 2.68
CA ARG A 269 -25.42 -5.36 2.94
C ARG A 269 -25.82 -5.38 4.42
N SER A 270 -27.11 -5.60 4.69
CA SER A 270 -27.71 -5.61 6.03
C SER A 270 -27.70 -6.99 6.68
#